data_AF-X1E0G4-F1
#
_entry.id   AF-X1E0G4-F1
#
_cell.length_a   1.000
_cell.length_b   1.000
_cell.length_c   1.000
_cell.angle_alpha   90.00
_cell.angle_beta   90.00
_cell.angle_gamma   90.00
#
_symmetry.space_group_name_H-M   'P 1'
#
loop_
_entity.id
_entity.type
_entity.pdbx_description
1 polymer ?
#
loop_
_entity_poly.entity_id
_entity_poly.type
_entity_poly.pdbx_seq_one_letter_code
_entity_poly.pdbx_strand_id
1 'polypeptide(L)'
;IIPALGILTNILYRTIDTYQFNLIGNKITIILSCLGLINIYFFVELVSKSQVSFPIGKQILIFVIYAALLSVLFFIPNGVEFEYGGAPGINGYNNRELDPLDLGVPVWSTAFFLYGLILSQIVIIWLIVLVVKQYKEFGKKSVYGKKYIRTVIGMILMDIVIVGSFVFNWLNTSVGRTINLVAGIFIFPAAILLYLGLKQEKE
;
A
#
# COMPACT_ATOMS: atom_id res chain seq x y z
N ILE A 1 10.73 6.05 4.12
CA ILE A 1 11.76 5.14 3.57
C ILE A 1 11.10 3.93 2.89
N ILE A 2 10.34 3.09 3.60
CA ILE A 2 9.75 1.87 3.01
C ILE A 2 8.82 2.11 1.78
N PRO A 3 7.88 3.08 1.79
CA PRO A 3 7.08 3.38 0.59
C PRO A 3 7.93 3.87 -0.60
N ALA A 4 8.98 4.66 -0.33
CA ALA A 4 9.90 5.12 -1.36
C ALA A 4 10.75 3.97 -1.93
N LEU A 5 11.12 2.98 -1.11
CA LEU A 5 11.74 1.74 -1.59
C LEU A 5 10.79 0.94 -2.49
N GLY A 6 9.49 0.86 -2.15
CA GLY A 6 8.49 0.20 -2.99
C GLY A 6 8.35 0.84 -4.38
N ILE A 7 8.36 2.17 -4.44
CA ILE A 7 8.34 2.94 -5.71
C ILE A 7 9.64 2.75 -6.49
N LEU A 8 10.80 2.82 -5.81
CA LEU A 8 12.10 2.60 -6.43
C LEU A 8 12.17 1.18 -7.04
N THR A 9 11.73 0.17 -6.30
CA THR A 9 11.62 -1.21 -6.81
C THR A 9 10.68 -1.30 -8.01
N ASN A 10 9.57 -0.54 -8.01
CA ASN A 10 8.64 -0.50 -9.14
C ASN A 10 9.28 0.03 -10.42
N ILE A 11 10.02 1.13 -10.31
CA ILE A 11 10.77 1.70 -11.43
C ILE A 11 11.85 0.71 -11.90
N LEU A 12 12.63 0.15 -10.98
CA LEU A 12 13.73 -0.75 -11.31
C LEU A 12 13.26 -2.04 -11.98
N TYR A 13 12.17 -2.66 -11.51
CA TYR A 13 11.69 -3.90 -12.14
C TYR A 13 11.10 -3.66 -13.52
N ARG A 14 10.39 -2.54 -13.72
CA ARG A 14 9.85 -2.15 -15.02
C ARG A 14 10.94 -1.89 -16.07
N THR A 15 12.16 -1.54 -15.66
CA THR A 15 13.28 -1.31 -16.59
C THR A 15 13.99 -2.58 -17.05
N ILE A 16 13.74 -3.73 -16.41
CA ILE A 16 14.35 -5.01 -16.77
C ILE A 16 13.29 -5.90 -17.42
N ASP A 17 13.41 -6.13 -18.72
CA ASP A 17 12.43 -6.90 -19.50
C ASP A 17 12.62 -8.42 -19.34
N THR A 18 12.45 -8.90 -18.12
CA THR A 18 12.40 -10.34 -17.84
C THR A 18 11.19 -10.68 -16.99
N TYR A 19 10.44 -11.71 -17.39
CA TYR A 19 9.20 -12.11 -16.73
C TYR A 19 9.41 -12.36 -15.22
N GLN A 20 10.45 -13.13 -14.86
CA GLN A 20 10.72 -13.48 -13.46
C GLN A 20 11.09 -12.27 -12.59
N PHE A 21 11.83 -11.30 -13.14
CA PHE A 21 12.19 -10.09 -12.41
C PHE A 21 10.98 -9.18 -12.20
N ASN A 22 10.13 -9.04 -13.21
CA ASN A 22 8.87 -8.30 -13.10
C ASN A 22 7.91 -8.95 -12.09
N LEU A 23 7.82 -10.29 -12.10
CA LEU A 23 7.04 -11.07 -11.14
C LEU A 23 7.47 -10.82 -9.70
N ILE A 24 8.75 -11.01 -9.41
CA ILE A 24 9.30 -10.86 -8.06
C ILE A 24 9.24 -9.38 -7.65
N GLY A 25 9.62 -8.47 -8.54
CA GLY A 25 9.61 -7.04 -8.31
C GLY A 25 8.23 -6.50 -7.94
N ASN A 26 7.18 -6.92 -8.65
CA ASN A 26 5.81 -6.50 -8.36
C ASN A 26 5.33 -6.99 -6.99
N LYS A 27 5.58 -8.26 -6.66
CA LYS A 27 5.28 -8.82 -5.33
C LYS A 27 6.01 -8.06 -4.22
N ILE A 28 7.29 -7.73 -4.40
CA ILE A 28 8.08 -6.94 -3.44
C ILE A 28 7.49 -5.53 -3.30
N THR A 29 7.17 -4.84 -4.39
CA THR A 29 6.59 -3.49 -4.36
C THR A 29 5.30 -3.44 -3.55
N ILE A 30 4.41 -4.43 -3.71
CA ILE A 30 3.14 -4.51 -2.97
C ILE A 30 3.40 -4.72 -1.48
N ILE A 31 4.31 -5.65 -1.14
CA ILE A 31 4.67 -5.93 0.25
C ILE A 31 5.28 -4.70 0.92
N LEU A 32 6.21 -4.02 0.26
CA LEU A 32 6.81 -2.78 0.77
C LEU A 32 5.76 -1.67 0.94
N SER A 33 4.83 -1.55 -0.01
CA SER A 33 3.73 -0.59 0.08
C SER A 33 2.81 -0.88 1.27
N CYS A 34 2.46 -2.15 1.49
CA CYS A 34 1.67 -2.58 2.64
C CYS A 34 2.42 -2.42 3.97
N LEU A 35 3.73 -2.73 4.02
CA LEU A 35 4.58 -2.48 5.19
C LEU A 35 4.70 -0.98 5.52
N GLY A 36 4.54 -0.12 4.51
CA GLY A 36 4.36 1.32 4.69
C GLY A 36 3.22 1.66 5.66
N LEU A 37 2.11 0.93 5.61
CA LEU A 37 0.95 1.14 6.50
C LEU A 37 1.28 0.84 7.97
N ILE A 38 2.04 -0.23 8.22
CA ILE A 38 2.49 -0.58 9.59
C ILE A 38 3.40 0.49 10.18
N ASN A 39 4.28 1.09 9.38
CA ASN A 39 5.11 2.20 9.87
C ASN A 39 4.29 3.43 10.22
N ILE A 40 3.25 3.73 9.44
CA ILE A 40 2.31 4.81 9.76
C ILE A 40 1.57 4.48 11.07
N TYR A 41 1.15 3.22 11.25
CA TYR A 41 0.56 2.74 12.50
C TYR A 41 1.46 2.93 13.72
N PHE A 42 2.73 2.53 13.64
CA PHE A 42 3.67 2.74 14.74
C PHE A 42 3.86 4.21 15.07
N PHE A 43 3.92 5.04 14.04
CA PHE A 43 4.06 6.47 14.25
C PHE A 43 2.85 7.07 14.97
N VAL A 44 1.63 6.70 14.54
CA VAL A 44 0.39 7.13 15.22
C VAL A 44 0.37 6.68 16.68
N GLU A 45 0.73 5.43 16.98
CA GLU A 45 0.76 4.94 18.37
C GLU A 45 1.84 5.66 19.22
N LEU A 46 3.02 5.94 18.66
CA LEU A 46 4.11 6.63 19.36
C LEU A 46 3.74 8.07 19.74
N VAL A 47 3.07 8.80 18.85
CA VAL A 47 2.60 10.17 19.12
C VAL A 47 1.55 10.16 20.22
N SER A 48 0.74 9.11 20.31
CA SER A 48 -0.48 9.14 21.12
C SER A 48 -0.33 8.54 22.52
N LYS A 49 0.53 7.55 22.71
CA LYS A 49 0.67 6.89 24.02
C LYS A 49 2.08 6.99 24.65
N SER A 50 2.97 7.81 24.08
CA SER A 50 4.40 7.89 24.44
C SER A 50 5.17 6.58 24.22
N GLN A 51 6.50 6.67 24.09
CA GLN A 51 7.35 5.48 23.85
C GLN A 51 7.30 4.42 24.97
N VAL A 52 6.88 4.80 26.18
CA VAL A 52 6.83 3.91 27.35
C VAL A 52 5.74 2.85 27.20
N SER A 53 4.60 3.21 26.60
CA SER A 53 3.47 2.27 26.41
C SER A 53 3.61 1.42 25.14
N PHE A 54 4.38 1.93 24.15
CA PHE A 54 4.62 1.31 22.86
C PHE A 54 6.12 1.07 22.60
N PRO A 55 6.76 0.19 23.40
CA PRO A 55 8.19 -0.05 23.32
C PRO A 55 8.58 -0.73 21.99
N ILE A 56 9.87 -0.60 21.64
CA ILE A 56 10.46 -1.14 20.41
C ILE A 56 10.19 -2.64 20.26
N GLY A 57 10.20 -3.43 21.34
CA GLY A 57 9.90 -4.86 21.29
C GLY A 57 8.49 -5.16 20.75
N LYS A 58 7.48 -4.36 21.13
CA LYS A 58 6.11 -4.50 20.58
C LYS A 58 6.04 -4.08 19.12
N GLN A 59 6.76 -3.01 18.75
CA GLN A 59 6.85 -2.57 17.35
C GLN A 59 7.44 -3.67 16.46
N ILE A 60 8.57 -4.24 16.87
CA ILE A 60 9.22 -5.33 16.12
C ILE A 60 8.28 -6.53 16.02
N LEU A 61 7.63 -6.94 17.12
CA LEU A 61 6.71 -8.08 17.10
C LEU A 61 5.56 -7.88 16.10
N ILE A 62 4.90 -6.72 16.15
CA ILE A 62 3.80 -6.41 15.22
C ILE A 62 4.31 -6.36 13.77
N PHE A 63 5.49 -5.78 13.55
CA PHE A 63 6.11 -5.72 12.23
C PHE A 63 6.38 -7.11 11.67
N VAL A 64 7.00 -8.00 12.47
CA VAL A 64 7.32 -9.37 12.04
C VAL A 64 6.07 -10.17 11.75
N ILE A 65 5.04 -10.08 12.61
CA ILE A 65 3.76 -10.77 12.37
C ILE A 65 3.13 -10.29 11.05
N TYR A 66 3.09 -8.98 10.83
CA TYR A 66 2.49 -8.44 9.61
C TYR A 66 3.32 -8.77 8.35
N ALA A 67 4.65 -8.72 8.43
CA ALA A 67 5.53 -9.14 7.35
C ALA A 67 5.38 -10.63 7.03
N ALA A 68 5.23 -11.49 8.06
CA ALA A 68 4.97 -12.91 7.88
C ALA A 68 3.63 -13.17 7.19
N LEU A 69 2.57 -12.44 7.58
CA LEU A 69 1.26 -12.50 6.90
C LEU A 69 1.38 -12.05 5.44
N LEU A 70 2.03 -10.92 5.16
CA LEU A 70 2.24 -10.45 3.80
C LEU A 70 3.09 -11.42 2.95
N SER A 71 3.99 -12.18 3.57
CA SER A 71 4.84 -13.16 2.86
C SER A 71 4.02 -14.25 2.16
N VAL A 72 2.80 -14.54 2.66
CA VAL A 72 1.87 -15.51 2.05
C VAL A 72 1.54 -15.13 0.60
N LEU A 73 1.55 -13.84 0.24
CA LEU A 73 1.35 -13.36 -1.13
C LEU A 73 2.34 -13.96 -2.13
N PHE A 74 3.55 -14.33 -1.70
CA PHE A 74 4.52 -14.99 -2.57
C PHE A 74 4.09 -16.39 -2.99
N PHE A 75 3.40 -17.09 -2.09
CA PHE A 75 3.06 -18.50 -2.22
C PHE A 75 1.68 -18.73 -2.84
N ILE A 76 0.92 -17.66 -3.13
CA ILE A 76 -0.34 -17.79 -3.86
C ILE A 76 -0.02 -18.23 -5.30
N PRO A 77 -0.47 -19.42 -5.72
CA PRO A 77 -0.22 -19.91 -7.08
C PRO A 77 -0.91 -19.00 -8.08
N ASN A 78 -0.20 -18.64 -9.16
CA ASN A 78 -0.65 -17.69 -10.17
C ASN A 78 -1.12 -16.36 -9.56
N GLY A 79 -0.52 -15.97 -8.42
CA GLY A 79 -0.92 -14.79 -7.65
C GLY A 79 -0.84 -13.50 -8.47
N VAL A 80 0.28 -13.32 -9.15
CA VAL A 80 0.54 -12.25 -10.13
C VAL A 80 1.00 -12.94 -11.40
N GLU A 81 0.46 -12.53 -12.54
CA GLU A 81 0.97 -12.89 -13.86
C GLU A 81 1.10 -11.61 -14.69
N PHE A 82 1.76 -11.70 -15.84
CA PHE A 82 1.99 -10.56 -16.69
C PHE A 82 1.56 -10.92 -18.11
N GLU A 83 0.78 -10.04 -18.72
CA GLU A 83 0.48 -10.11 -20.15
C GLU A 83 1.76 -9.73 -20.92
N TYR A 84 2.36 -10.69 -21.63
CA TYR A 84 3.53 -10.51 -22.49
C TYR A 84 3.27 -11.17 -23.84
N GLY A 85 3.25 -10.43 -24.95
CA GLY A 85 3.46 -10.96 -26.32
C GLY A 85 3.06 -12.42 -26.62
N GLY A 86 1.85 -12.85 -26.27
CA GLY A 86 1.34 -14.21 -26.52
C GLY A 86 1.51 -15.24 -25.38
N ALA A 87 2.06 -14.86 -24.23
CA ALA A 87 2.10 -15.67 -23.01
C ALA A 87 0.76 -15.58 -22.25
N PRO A 88 0.27 -16.70 -21.69
CA PRO A 88 -0.99 -16.71 -20.97
C PRO A 88 -0.86 -15.89 -19.67
N GLY A 89 -1.64 -14.81 -19.57
CA GLY A 89 -2.11 -14.33 -18.27
C GLY A 89 -3.14 -15.30 -17.68
N ILE A 90 -3.78 -14.92 -16.58
CA ILE A 90 -4.65 -15.84 -15.83
C ILE A 90 -5.82 -16.29 -16.70
N ASN A 91 -5.96 -17.60 -16.92
CA ASN A 91 -7.06 -18.20 -17.69
C ASN A 91 -8.42 -17.68 -17.16
N GLY A 92 -9.17 -16.97 -18.01
CA GLY A 92 -10.45 -16.32 -17.67
C GLY A 92 -10.40 -14.78 -17.58
N TYR A 93 -9.21 -14.17 -17.55
CA TYR A 93 -9.02 -12.71 -17.57
C TYR A 93 -8.48 -12.17 -18.92
N ASN A 94 -7.96 -13.05 -19.78
CA ASN A 94 -7.44 -12.71 -21.10
C ASN A 94 -8.56 -12.73 -22.14
N ASN A 95 -9.00 -11.57 -22.62
CA ASN A 95 -9.90 -11.44 -23.77
C ASN A 95 -9.60 -10.15 -24.56
N ARG A 96 -8.34 -9.72 -24.62
CA ARG A 96 -7.94 -8.56 -25.42
C ARG A 96 -6.86 -8.96 -26.42
N GLU A 97 -7.02 -8.47 -27.64
CA GLU A 97 -5.91 -8.37 -28.59
C GLU A 97 -4.81 -7.57 -27.89
N LEU A 98 -3.69 -8.24 -27.64
CA LEU A 98 -2.51 -7.63 -27.04
C LEU A 98 -2.03 -6.53 -27.98
N ASP A 99 -2.14 -5.28 -27.55
CA ASP A 99 -1.40 -4.21 -28.20
C ASP A 99 0.10 -4.57 -28.05
N PRO A 100 0.87 -4.67 -29.15
CA PRO A 100 2.30 -4.94 -29.07
C PRO A 100 3.10 -3.89 -28.25
N LEU A 101 2.47 -2.77 -27.88
CA LEU A 101 2.99 -1.76 -26.96
C LEU A 101 2.65 -2.01 -25.47
N ASP A 102 1.75 -2.95 -25.14
CA ASP A 102 1.36 -3.29 -23.78
C ASP A 102 2.44 -4.15 -23.11
N LEU A 103 3.52 -3.51 -22.67
CA LEU A 103 4.64 -4.15 -21.99
C LEU A 103 4.28 -4.45 -20.52
N GLY A 104 4.28 -5.73 -20.16
CA GLY A 104 4.46 -6.20 -18.79
C GLY A 104 3.45 -5.61 -17.80
N VAL A 105 2.16 -5.70 -18.10
CA VAL A 105 1.12 -5.27 -17.16
C VAL A 105 0.79 -6.41 -16.19
N PRO A 106 0.90 -6.19 -14.86
CA PRO A 106 0.57 -7.22 -13.89
C PRO A 106 -0.95 -7.43 -13.81
N VAL A 107 -1.36 -8.69 -13.83
CA VAL A 107 -2.72 -9.16 -13.62
C VAL A 107 -2.74 -9.99 -12.35
N TRP A 108 -3.64 -9.67 -11.42
CA TRP A 108 -3.70 -10.31 -10.11
C TRP A 108 -4.84 -11.31 -10.03
N SER A 109 -4.55 -12.52 -9.54
CA SER A 109 -5.61 -13.51 -9.28
C SER A 109 -6.56 -13.00 -8.19
N THR A 110 -7.80 -13.51 -8.20
CA THR A 110 -8.77 -13.21 -7.15
C THR A 110 -8.26 -13.55 -5.76
N ALA A 111 -7.52 -14.66 -5.60
CA ALA A 111 -6.94 -15.05 -4.32
C ALA A 111 -5.89 -14.04 -3.83
N PHE A 112 -5.00 -13.61 -4.72
CA PHE A 112 -3.99 -12.60 -4.41
C PHE A 112 -4.61 -11.24 -4.08
N PHE A 113 -5.59 -10.81 -4.90
CA PHE A 113 -6.38 -9.60 -4.71
C PHE A 113 -7.06 -9.59 -3.33
N LEU A 114 -7.88 -10.60 -3.03
CA LEU A 114 -8.65 -10.64 -1.79
C LEU A 114 -7.74 -10.71 -0.57
N TYR A 115 -6.70 -11.54 -0.60
CA TYR A 115 -5.80 -11.70 0.53
C TYR A 115 -5.05 -10.40 0.85
N GLY A 116 -4.45 -9.77 -0.16
CA GLY A 116 -3.73 -8.51 0.02
C GLY A 116 -4.64 -7.35 0.40
N LEU A 117 -5.84 -7.27 -0.20
CA LEU A 117 -6.83 -6.27 0.15
C LEU A 117 -7.27 -6.42 1.62
N ILE A 118 -7.66 -7.62 2.05
CA ILE A 118 -8.10 -7.86 3.44
C ILE A 118 -7.02 -7.46 4.43
N LEU A 119 -5.76 -7.87 4.22
CA LEU A 119 -4.67 -7.52 5.13
C LEU A 119 -4.42 -6.02 5.21
N SER A 120 -4.38 -5.33 4.07
CA SER A 120 -4.19 -3.87 4.05
C SER A 120 -5.34 -3.13 4.72
N GLN A 121 -6.58 -3.54 4.47
CA GLN A 121 -7.78 -2.91 5.02
C GLN A 121 -7.90 -3.09 6.54
N ILE A 122 -7.53 -4.26 7.09
CA ILE A 122 -7.52 -4.48 8.55
C ILE A 122 -6.65 -3.43 9.26
N VAL A 123 -5.45 -3.16 8.73
CA VAL A 123 -4.53 -2.18 9.32
C VAL A 123 -5.09 -0.76 9.21
N ILE A 124 -5.67 -0.40 8.06
CA ILE A 124 -6.20 0.94 7.81
C ILE A 124 -7.45 1.21 8.64
N ILE A 125 -8.38 0.26 8.74
CA ILE A 125 -9.56 0.37 9.59
C ILE A 125 -9.13 0.55 11.05
N TRP A 126 -8.17 -0.25 11.52
CA TRP A 126 -7.65 -0.12 12.88
C TRP A 126 -7.01 1.24 13.14
N LEU A 127 -6.22 1.74 12.19
CA LEU A 127 -5.65 3.08 12.20
C LEU A 127 -6.71 4.17 12.29
N ILE A 128 -7.75 4.11 11.47
CA ILE A 128 -8.85 5.08 11.49
C ILE A 128 -9.55 5.08 12.85
N VAL A 129 -9.83 3.91 13.42
CA VAL A 129 -10.43 3.78 14.76
C VAL A 129 -9.57 4.47 15.81
N LEU A 130 -8.26 4.24 15.80
CA LEU A 130 -7.33 4.84 16.74
C LEU A 130 -7.27 6.36 16.61
N VAL A 131 -7.16 6.89 15.39
CA VAL A 131 -7.08 8.34 15.21
C VAL A 131 -8.41 9.02 15.53
N VAL A 132 -9.55 8.41 15.21
CA VAL A 132 -10.87 8.93 15.62
C VAL A 132 -10.98 8.99 17.15
N LYS A 133 -10.51 7.96 17.85
CA LYS A 133 -10.49 7.96 19.32
C LYS A 133 -9.63 9.10 19.87
N GLN A 134 -8.41 9.26 19.37
CA GLN A 134 -7.48 10.31 19.80
C GLN A 134 -8.02 11.71 19.48
N TYR A 135 -8.60 11.89 18.30
CA TYR A 135 -9.21 13.16 17.89
C TYR A 135 -10.35 13.57 18.84
N LYS A 136 -11.14 12.62 19.33
CA LYS A 136 -12.17 12.87 20.35
C LYS A 136 -11.57 13.29 21.70
N GLU A 137 -10.40 12.77 22.06
CA GLU A 137 -9.71 13.08 23.33
C GLU A 137 -9.04 14.47 23.31
N PHE A 138 -8.35 14.85 22.23
CA PHE A 138 -7.59 16.12 22.16
C PHE A 138 -8.39 17.34 21.69
N GLY A 139 -9.57 17.14 21.09
CA GLY A 139 -10.45 18.22 20.64
C GLY A 139 -10.01 18.97 19.37
N LYS A 140 -11.01 19.46 18.63
CA LYS A 140 -10.88 20.00 17.24
C LYS A 140 -10.02 21.26 17.10
N LYS A 141 -9.86 22.03 18.19
CA LYS A 141 -9.14 23.32 18.19
C LYS A 141 -7.66 23.21 18.60
N SER A 142 -7.23 22.08 19.17
CA SER A 142 -5.84 21.91 19.60
C SER A 142 -4.90 21.74 18.40
N VAL A 143 -3.63 22.16 18.57
CA VAL A 143 -2.57 21.94 17.57
C VAL A 143 -2.43 20.45 17.25
N TYR A 144 -2.53 19.59 18.27
CA TYR A 144 -2.55 18.14 18.15
C TYR A 144 -3.77 17.62 17.36
N GLY A 145 -4.98 18.14 17.60
CA GLY A 145 -6.18 17.76 16.85
C GLY A 145 -6.07 18.04 15.34
N LYS A 146 -5.47 19.18 14.95
CA LYS A 146 -5.20 19.50 13.54
C LYS A 146 -4.18 18.56 12.89
N LYS A 147 -3.18 18.10 13.64
CA LYS A 147 -2.21 17.10 13.17
C LYS A 147 -2.85 15.75 12.92
N TYR A 148 -3.68 15.27 13.85
CA TYR A 148 -4.40 14.00 13.68
C TYR A 148 -5.29 13.99 12.44
N ILE A 149 -6.03 15.08 12.16
CA ILE A 149 -6.84 15.19 10.93
C ILE A 149 -5.97 15.10 9.68
N ARG A 150 -4.82 15.79 9.64
CA ARG A 150 -3.90 15.71 8.50
C ARG A 150 -3.37 14.29 8.30
N THR A 151 -3.03 13.60 9.38
CA THR A 151 -2.63 12.20 9.35
C THR A 151 -3.75 11.31 8.80
N VAL A 152 -5.01 11.50 9.22
CA VAL A 152 -6.17 10.74 8.68
C VAL A 152 -6.35 10.96 7.19
N ILE A 153 -6.36 12.22 6.74
CA ILE A 153 -6.54 12.51 5.32
C ILE A 153 -5.39 11.90 4.52
N GLY A 154 -4.15 12.02 5.02
CA GLY A 154 -2.98 11.38 4.40
C GLY A 154 -3.12 9.86 4.32
N MET A 155 -3.64 9.21 5.35
CA MET A 155 -3.90 7.77 5.36
C MET A 155 -4.99 7.35 4.37
N ILE A 156 -6.10 8.09 4.29
CA ILE A 156 -7.18 7.82 3.32
C ILE A 156 -6.66 7.95 1.89
N LEU A 157 -5.82 8.96 1.62
CA LEU A 157 -5.22 9.11 0.30
C LEU A 157 -4.23 7.97 -0.02
N MET A 158 -3.42 7.52 0.94
CA MET A 158 -2.60 6.30 0.76
C MET A 158 -3.46 5.06 0.51
N ASP A 159 -4.58 4.93 1.21
CA ASP A 159 -5.51 3.81 1.07
C ASP A 159 -6.11 3.75 -0.34
N ILE A 160 -6.55 4.90 -0.87
CA ILE A 160 -7.06 5.00 -2.25
C ILE A 160 -6.02 4.49 -3.26
N VAL A 161 -4.73 4.80 -3.06
CA VAL A 161 -3.65 4.30 -3.93
C VAL A 161 -3.49 2.78 -3.84
N ILE A 162 -3.54 2.23 -2.62
CA ILE A 162 -3.35 0.79 -2.37
C ILE A 162 -4.56 0.00 -2.88
N VAL A 163 -5.77 0.38 -2.48
CA VAL A 163 -7.03 -0.24 -2.93
C VAL A 163 -7.18 -0.11 -4.42
N GLY A 164 -6.90 1.07 -4.99
CA GLY A 164 -6.89 1.28 -6.43
C GLY A 164 -5.97 0.28 -7.13
N SER A 165 -4.75 0.11 -6.61
CA SER A 165 -3.81 -0.89 -7.16
C SER A 165 -4.38 -2.31 -7.09
N PHE A 166 -4.99 -2.72 -5.97
CA PHE A 166 -5.65 -4.03 -5.86
C PHE A 166 -6.80 -4.21 -6.84
N VAL A 167 -7.73 -3.27 -6.88
CA VAL A 167 -8.93 -3.36 -7.71
C VAL A 167 -8.58 -3.32 -9.20
N PHE A 168 -7.69 -2.42 -9.63
CA PHE A 168 -7.44 -2.21 -11.05
C PHE A 168 -6.48 -3.23 -11.67
N ASN A 169 -5.52 -3.78 -10.91
CA ASN A 169 -4.74 -4.93 -11.39
C ASN A 169 -5.54 -6.24 -11.37
N TRP A 170 -6.61 -6.34 -10.57
CA TRP A 170 -7.56 -7.46 -10.61
C TRP A 170 -8.57 -7.34 -11.76
N LEU A 171 -9.16 -6.16 -11.97
CA LEU A 171 -10.12 -5.92 -13.05
C LEU A 171 -9.47 -5.97 -14.44
N ASN A 172 -8.19 -5.62 -14.53
CA ASN A 172 -7.40 -5.65 -15.76
C ASN A 172 -8.08 -4.96 -16.97
N THR A 173 -8.67 -3.78 -16.75
CA THR A 173 -9.29 -2.98 -17.82
C THR A 173 -8.48 -1.72 -18.12
N SER A 174 -8.39 -1.31 -19.39
CA SER A 174 -7.72 -0.07 -19.80
C SER A 174 -8.22 1.16 -19.04
N VAL A 175 -9.54 1.28 -18.85
CA VAL A 175 -10.13 2.35 -18.05
C VAL A 175 -9.67 2.29 -16.59
N GLY A 176 -9.67 1.09 -16.00
CA GLY A 176 -9.17 0.88 -14.64
C GLY A 176 -7.69 1.24 -14.49
N ARG A 177 -6.85 0.92 -15.47
CA ARG A 177 -5.43 1.27 -15.49
C ARG A 177 -5.22 2.79 -15.49
N THR A 178 -5.99 3.53 -16.30
CA THR A 178 -5.96 5.00 -16.30
C THR A 178 -6.40 5.58 -14.95
N ILE A 179 -7.48 5.05 -14.37
CA ILE A 179 -7.94 5.48 -13.04
C ILE A 179 -6.88 5.18 -11.99
N ASN A 180 -6.21 4.03 -12.04
CA ASN A 180 -5.14 3.68 -11.11
C ASN A 180 -3.95 4.65 -11.21
N LEU A 181 -3.58 5.06 -12.43
CA LEU A 181 -2.51 6.02 -12.64
C LEU A 181 -2.86 7.39 -12.04
N VAL A 182 -4.10 7.85 -12.23
CA VAL A 182 -4.61 9.08 -11.62
C VAL A 182 -4.66 8.95 -10.10
N ALA A 183 -5.17 7.82 -9.58
CA ALA A 183 -5.20 7.54 -8.15
C ALA A 183 -3.79 7.53 -7.56
N GLY A 184 -2.80 7.00 -8.28
CA GLY A 184 -1.39 6.98 -7.90
C GLY A 184 -0.80 8.37 -7.62
N ILE A 185 -1.32 9.42 -8.25
CA ILE A 185 -0.88 10.82 -7.99
C ILE A 185 -1.19 11.22 -6.54
N PHE A 186 -2.22 10.64 -5.91
CA PHE A 186 -2.54 10.93 -4.51
C PHE A 186 -1.45 10.53 -3.52
N ILE A 187 -0.45 9.75 -3.94
CA ILE A 187 0.71 9.41 -3.10
C ILE A 187 1.49 10.66 -2.65
N PHE A 188 1.54 11.71 -3.47
CA PHE A 188 2.23 12.95 -3.16
C PHE A 188 1.53 13.76 -2.06
N PRO A 189 0.24 14.16 -2.21
CA PRO A 189 -0.47 14.84 -1.13
C PRO A 189 -0.60 13.96 0.11
N ALA A 190 -0.72 12.64 -0.03
CA ALA A 190 -0.70 11.72 1.10
C ALA A 190 0.60 11.81 1.90
N ALA A 191 1.76 11.73 1.23
CA ALA A 191 3.06 11.83 1.87
C ALA A 191 3.28 13.18 2.55
N ILE A 192 2.85 14.29 1.93
CA ILE A 192 2.94 15.64 2.50
C ILE A 192 2.08 15.74 3.76
N LEU A 193 0.83 15.30 3.70
CA LEU A 193 -0.10 15.38 4.84
C LEU A 193 0.34 14.50 6.00
N LEU A 194 0.86 13.31 5.71
CA LEU A 194 1.51 12.47 6.71
C LEU A 194 2.70 13.22 7.30
N TYR A 195 3.68 13.66 6.51
CA TYR A 195 4.83 14.41 7.03
C TYR A 195 4.44 15.59 7.93
N LEU A 196 3.45 16.40 7.53
CA LEU A 196 2.97 17.54 8.30
C LEU A 196 2.19 17.15 9.57
N GLY A 197 1.41 16.06 9.52
CA GLY A 197 0.73 15.51 10.69
C GLY A 197 1.70 14.88 11.69
N LEU A 198 2.83 14.36 11.17
CA LEU A 198 3.83 13.62 11.92
C LEU A 198 4.98 14.50 12.45
N LYS A 199 5.16 15.72 11.93
CA LYS A 199 6.24 16.63 12.35
C LYS A 199 6.15 16.93 13.86
N GLN A 200 7.23 16.71 14.61
CA GLN A 200 7.33 17.16 16.00
C GLN A 200 7.39 18.70 16.04
N GLU A 201 6.64 19.33 16.94
CA GLU A 201 6.78 20.77 17.19
C GLU A 201 7.95 20.94 18.15
N LYS A 202 8.83 21.90 17.88
CA LYS A 202 9.79 22.34 18.88
C LYS A 202 9.01 23.18 19.88
N GLU A 203 8.97 22.74 21.13
CA GLU A 203 8.58 23.60 22.24
C GLU A 203 9.53 24.78 22.38
#